data_AF-A0A846CUU2-F1
#
_entry.id   AF-A0A846CUU2-F1
#
_cell.length_a   1.000
_cell.length_b   1.000
_cell.length_c   1.000
_cell.angle_alpha   90.00
_cell.angle_beta   90.00
_cell.angle_gamma   90.00
#
_symmetry.space_group_name_H-M   'P 1'
#
loop_
_entity.id
_entity.type
_entity.pdbx_description
1 polymer ?
#
loop_
_entity_poly.entity_id
_entity_poly.type
_entity_poly.pdbx_seq_one_letter_code
_entity_poly.pdbx_strand_id
1 'polypeptide(L)'
;MSTEGNSQTQTTTGADAVDDAIAKGIDLDGSPIPKAKLDLYNQVMGLEAQRQRSGVSNTMRSRIVRIGAKHISQAELNQMLLDADFIPLKDKEIAFYYGGK
;
A
#
# COMPACT_ATOMS: atom_id res chain seq x y z
N MET A 1 -4.03 47.34 -2.13
CA MET A 1 -4.09 46.08 -2.88
C MET A 1 -3.31 45.06 -2.08
N SER A 2 -3.96 44.43 -1.10
CA SER A 2 -3.33 43.42 -0.24
C SER A 2 -3.57 42.07 -0.90
N THR A 3 -2.52 41.46 -1.43
CA THR A 3 -2.58 40.08 -1.94
C THR A 3 -2.39 39.14 -0.75
N GLU A 4 -3.50 38.66 -0.20
CA GLU A 4 -3.50 37.54 0.72
C GLU A 4 -3.07 36.29 -0.05
N GLY A 5 -1.86 35.81 0.24
CA GLY A 5 -1.39 34.50 -0.19
C GLY A 5 -2.23 33.44 0.49
N ASN A 6 -3.12 32.81 -0.28
CA ASN A 6 -3.87 31.64 0.12
C ASN A 6 -2.90 30.45 0.23
N SER A 7 -2.19 30.36 1.35
CA SER A 7 -1.46 29.15 1.74
C SER A 7 -2.48 28.09 2.15
N GLN A 8 -3.09 27.45 1.15
CA GLN A 8 -3.80 26.20 1.37
C GLN A 8 -2.78 25.18 1.87
N THR A 9 -2.81 24.93 3.17
CA THR A 9 -2.16 23.80 3.82
C THR A 9 -2.65 22.51 3.15
N GLN A 10 -1.92 22.04 2.14
CA GLN A 10 -2.15 20.72 1.58
C GLN A 10 -1.77 19.72 2.67
N THR A 11 -2.77 18.98 3.15
CA THR A 11 -2.58 17.92 4.13
C THR A 11 -1.75 16.81 3.48
N THR A 12 -0.50 16.64 3.89
CA THR A 12 0.45 15.63 3.37
C THR A 12 0.24 14.24 3.96
N THR A 13 -0.88 14.03 4.64
CA THR A 13 -1.16 12.84 5.44
C THR A 13 -2.36 12.07 4.88
N GLY A 14 -2.24 10.74 4.88
CA GLY A 14 -3.24 9.84 4.31
C GLY A 14 -2.67 9.03 3.15
N ALA A 15 -3.23 7.84 2.91
CA ALA A 15 -2.79 6.95 1.83
C ALA A 15 -2.97 7.61 0.45
N ASP A 16 -3.96 8.49 0.32
CA ASP A 16 -4.38 9.08 -0.96
C ASP A 16 -3.60 10.36 -1.32
N ALA A 17 -2.89 10.98 -0.37
CA ALA A 17 -2.20 12.26 -0.58
C ALA A 17 -1.10 12.17 -1.65
N VAL A 18 -0.40 11.02 -1.72
CA VAL A 18 0.65 10.77 -2.72
C VAL A 18 0.04 10.51 -4.09
N ASP A 19 -1.06 9.76 -4.16
CA ASP A 19 -1.73 9.44 -5.42
C ASP A 19 -2.32 10.70 -6.07
N ASP A 20 -2.91 11.59 -5.26
CA ASP A 20 -3.41 12.91 -5.70
C ASP A 20 -2.29 13.80 -6.23
N ALA A 21 -1.12 13.79 -5.59
CA ALA A 21 0.05 14.56 -5.99
C ALA A 21 0.60 14.07 -7.34
N ILE A 22 0.74 12.75 -7.49
CA ILE A 22 1.16 12.12 -8.76
C ILE A 22 0.17 12.44 -9.88
N ALA A 23 -1.13 12.38 -9.63
CA ALA A 23 -2.16 12.72 -10.62
C ALA A 23 -2.08 14.19 -11.08
N LYS A 24 -1.70 15.10 -10.19
CA LYS A 24 -1.47 16.53 -10.48
C LYS A 24 -0.09 16.81 -11.09
N GLY A 25 0.82 15.84 -11.09
CA GLY A 25 2.19 16.01 -11.57
C GLY A 25 3.06 16.90 -10.67
N ILE A 26 2.69 17.05 -9.40
CA ILE A 26 3.42 17.83 -8.39
C ILE A 26 3.75 16.95 -7.20
N ASP A 27 4.90 17.17 -6.56
CA ASP A 27 5.28 16.50 -5.32
C ASP A 27 4.51 17.11 -4.13
N LEU A 28 4.61 16.51 -2.95
CA LEU A 28 3.94 16.99 -1.73
C LEU A 28 4.46 18.35 -1.26
N ASP A 29 5.65 18.77 -1.72
CA ASP A 29 6.21 20.10 -1.50
C ASP A 29 5.80 21.12 -2.58
N GLY A 30 5.00 20.71 -3.56
CA GLY A 30 4.53 21.54 -4.68
C GLY A 30 5.51 21.64 -5.85
N SER A 31 6.69 21.01 -5.79
CA SER A 31 7.62 20.97 -6.92
C SER A 31 7.09 20.10 -8.07
N PRO A 32 7.41 20.40 -9.34
CA PRO A 32 6.95 19.58 -10.46
C PRO A 32 7.68 18.23 -10.49
N ILE A 33 6.93 17.14 -10.67
CA ILE A 33 7.52 15.81 -10.85
C ILE A 33 8.16 15.73 -12.25
N PRO A 34 9.43 15.30 -12.36
CA PRO A 34 10.08 15.12 -13.66
C PRO A 34 9.27 14.22 -14.60
N LYS A 35 9.07 14.67 -15.85
CA LYS A 35 8.24 13.98 -16.85
C LYS A 35 8.61 12.51 -17.05
N ALA A 36 9.91 12.20 -17.14
CA ALA A 36 10.38 10.83 -17.27
C ALA A 36 9.96 9.90 -16.11
N LYS A 37 9.84 10.44 -14.89
CA LYS A 37 9.37 9.67 -13.72
C LYS A 37 7.86 9.40 -13.81
N LEU A 38 7.07 10.40 -14.18
CA LEU A 38 5.63 10.25 -14.38
C LEU A 38 5.31 9.26 -15.50
N ASP A 39 6.04 9.34 -16.61
CA ASP A 39 5.84 8.43 -17.75
C ASP A 39 6.13 6.99 -17.36
N LEU A 40 7.23 6.74 -16.66
CA LEU A 40 7.55 5.41 -16.14
C LEU A 40 6.50 4.92 -15.15
N TYR A 41 6.05 5.75 -14.21
CA TYR A 41 5.01 5.39 -13.24
C TYR A 41 3.71 4.99 -13.96
N ASN A 42 3.22 5.83 -14.87
CA ASN A 42 1.98 5.58 -15.62
C ASN A 42 2.08 4.32 -16.47
N GLN A 43 3.22 4.09 -17.12
CA GLN A 43 3.45 2.87 -17.89
C GLN A 43 3.34 1.62 -17.01
N VAL A 44 4.01 1.60 -15.85
CA VAL A 44 4.00 0.43 -14.95
C VAL A 44 2.63 0.24 -14.29
N MET A 45 1.97 1.31 -13.86
CA MET A 45 0.62 1.23 -13.27
C MET A 45 -0.42 0.77 -14.29
N GLY A 46 -0.28 1.18 -15.56
CA GLY A 46 -1.11 0.68 -16.65
C GLY A 46 -1.02 -0.83 -16.84
N LEU A 47 0.16 -1.43 -16.65
CA LEU A 47 0.34 -2.89 -16.70
C LEU A 47 -0.41 -3.61 -15.55
N GLU A 48 -0.38 -3.05 -14.33
CA GLU A 48 -1.10 -3.63 -13.19
C GLU A 48 -2.62 -3.48 -13.34
N ALA A 49 -3.11 -2.42 -14.00
CA ALA A 49 -4.54 -2.21 -14.25
C ALA A 49 -5.16 -3.32 -15.13
N GLN A 50 -4.37 -3.99 -15.96
CA GLN A 50 -4.81 -5.12 -16.79
C GLN A 50 -4.80 -6.46 -16.06
N ARG A 51 -4.30 -6.50 -14.82
CA ARG A 51 -4.17 -7.75 -14.08
C ARG A 51 -5.51 -8.16 -13.46
N GLN A 52 -5.90 -9.42 -13.66
CA GLN A 52 -6.99 -10.01 -12.89
C GLN A 52 -6.59 -10.04 -11.40
N ARG A 53 -7.35 -9.31 -10.58
CA ARG A 53 -7.12 -9.27 -9.14
C ARG A 53 -7.43 -10.63 -8.52
N SER A 54 -6.67 -11.01 -7.50
CA SER A 54 -7.07 -12.08 -6.60
C SER A 54 -8.41 -11.73 -5.95
N GLY A 55 -9.34 -12.69 -5.90
CA GLY A 55 -10.65 -12.50 -5.24
C GLY A 55 -10.52 -11.93 -3.82
N VAL A 56 -11.57 -11.27 -3.34
CA VAL A 56 -11.57 -10.47 -2.10
C VAL A 56 -10.98 -11.24 -0.91
N SER A 57 -11.40 -12.50 -0.69
CA SER A 57 -10.92 -13.33 0.43
C SER A 57 -9.41 -13.58 0.38
N ASN A 58 -8.82 -13.80 -0.79
CA ASN A 58 -7.37 -13.96 -0.93
C ASN A 58 -6.61 -12.68 -0.63
N THR A 59 -7.17 -11.54 -1.03
CA THR A 59 -6.61 -10.22 -0.76
C THR A 59 -6.69 -9.89 0.74
N MET A 60 -7.82 -10.18 1.39
CA MET A 60 -7.99 -10.05 2.84
C MET A 60 -6.97 -10.89 3.59
N ARG A 61 -6.88 -12.19 3.28
CA ARG A 61 -5.91 -13.10 3.93
C ARG A 61 -4.49 -12.59 3.79
N SER A 62 -4.09 -12.19 2.58
CA SER A 62 -2.72 -11.71 2.32
C SER A 62 -2.40 -10.43 3.11
N ARG A 63 -3.37 -9.52 3.28
CA ARG A 63 -3.23 -8.32 4.11
C ARG A 63 -3.13 -8.68 5.60
N ILE A 64 -3.97 -9.59 6.08
CA ILE A 64 -3.94 -10.10 7.46
C ILE A 64 -2.57 -10.71 7.77
N VAL A 65 -2.06 -11.61 6.92
CA VAL A 65 -0.74 -12.23 7.13
C VAL A 65 0.36 -11.18 7.16
N ARG A 66 0.42 -10.29 6.16
CA ARG A 66 1.49 -9.28 6.01
C ARG A 66 1.54 -8.28 7.17
N ILE A 67 0.38 -7.85 7.67
CA ILE A 67 0.30 -6.84 8.74
C ILE A 67 0.35 -7.53 10.10
N GLY A 68 -0.44 -8.61 10.28
CA GLY A 68 -0.51 -9.39 11.50
C GLY A 68 0.86 -9.91 11.95
N ALA A 69 1.70 -10.37 11.03
CA ALA A 69 3.02 -10.88 11.39
C ALA A 69 3.99 -9.86 12.00
N LYS A 70 3.69 -8.55 11.88
CA LYS A 70 4.44 -7.48 12.55
C LYS A 70 4.08 -7.33 14.02
N HIS A 71 2.89 -7.81 14.43
CA HIS A 71 2.30 -7.51 15.73
C HIS A 71 1.90 -8.76 16.53
N ILE A 72 1.71 -9.89 15.86
CA ILE A 72 1.13 -11.12 16.42
C ILE A 72 2.12 -12.26 16.28
N SER A 73 2.23 -13.10 17.31
CA SER A 73 3.09 -14.29 17.28
C SER A 73 2.65 -15.26 16.17
N GLN A 74 3.58 -16.08 15.66
CA GLN A 74 3.27 -17.03 14.59
C GLN A 74 2.11 -17.96 14.96
N ALA A 75 2.13 -18.53 16.17
CA ALA A 75 1.12 -19.47 16.63
C ALA A 75 -0.27 -18.81 16.73
N GLU A 76 -0.32 -17.61 17.33
CA GLU A 76 -1.57 -16.85 17.50
C GLU A 76 -2.15 -16.40 16.15
N LEU A 77 -1.33 -15.86 15.25
CA LEU A 77 -1.81 -15.45 13.92
C LEU A 77 -2.31 -16.65 13.12
N ASN A 78 -1.64 -17.81 13.23
CA ASN A 78 -2.08 -19.03 12.57
C ASN A 78 -3.44 -19.51 13.10
N GLN A 79 -3.65 -19.45 14.41
CA GLN A 79 -4.93 -19.83 15.02
C GLN A 79 -6.05 -18.88 14.58
N MET A 80 -5.81 -17.56 14.57
CA MET A 80 -6.78 -16.58 14.09
C MET A 80 -7.18 -16.78 12.63
N LEU A 81 -6.27 -17.24 11.77
CA LEU A 81 -6.59 -17.59 10.39
C LEU A 81 -7.52 -18.79 10.32
N LEU A 82 -7.23 -19.85 11.10
CA LEU A 82 -8.06 -21.05 11.16
C LEU A 82 -9.46 -20.75 11.70
N ASP A 83 -9.55 -19.96 12.78
CA ASP A 83 -10.82 -19.58 13.40
C ASP A 83 -11.71 -18.74 12.48
N ALA A 84 -11.11 -18.07 11.49
CA ALA A 84 -11.80 -17.26 10.48
C ALA A 84 -11.94 -17.99 9.13
N ASP A 85 -11.79 -19.32 9.10
CA ASP A 85 -11.88 -20.16 7.90
C ASP A 85 -10.92 -19.76 6.76
N PHE A 86 -9.81 -19.10 7.09
CA PHE A 86 -8.72 -18.87 6.15
C PHE A 86 -7.73 -20.04 6.14
N ILE A 87 -7.07 -20.21 5.01
CA ILE A 87 -5.92 -21.13 4.91
C ILE A 87 -4.87 -20.71 5.97
N PRO A 88 -4.34 -21.63 6.78
CA PRO A 88 -3.32 -21.33 7.78
C PRO A 88 -2.06 -20.74 7.15
N LEU A 89 -1.13 -20.25 7.96
CA LEU A 89 0.16 -19.75 7.49
C LEU A 89 0.88 -20.83 6.67
N LYS A 90 1.37 -20.45 5.50
CA LYS A 90 2.14 -21.32 4.62
C LYS A 90 3.61 -21.29 5.04
N ASP A 91 4.35 -22.35 4.79
CA ASP A 91 5.78 -22.44 5.13
C ASP A 91 6.61 -21.25 4.60
N LYS A 92 6.34 -20.83 3.35
CA LYS A 92 6.99 -19.66 2.76
C LYS A 92 6.67 -18.34 3.49
N GLU A 93 5.45 -18.22 4.02
CA GLU A 93 5.02 -17.05 4.78
C GLU A 93 5.68 -17.07 6.16
N ILE A 94 5.77 -18.25 6.79
CA ILE A 94 6.49 -18.45 8.05
C ILE A 94 7.97 -18.09 7.90
N ALA A 95 8.64 -18.67 6.90
CA ALA A 95 10.05 -18.40 6.63
C ALA A 95 10.31 -16.91 6.37
N PHE A 96 9.45 -16.24 5.60
CA PHE A 96 9.62 -14.83 5.26
C PHE A 96 9.35 -13.88 6.44
N TYR A 97 8.27 -14.09 7.20
CA TYR A 97 7.85 -13.15 8.24
C TYR A 97 8.39 -13.47 9.65
N TYR A 98 8.73 -14.73 9.92
CA TYR A 98 9.14 -15.21 11.25
C TYR A 98 10.51 -15.91 11.26
N GLY A 99 11.04 -16.33 10.10
CA GLY A 99 12.29 -17.11 10.03
C GLY A 99 13.59 -16.34 10.27
N GLY A 100 13.54 -15.01 10.38
CA GLY A 100 14.70 -14.14 10.61
C GLY A 100 14.72 -13.45 11.97
N LYS A 101 13.94 -13.94 12.94
CA LYS A 101 13.97 -13.48 14.33
C LYS A 101 14.79 -14.41 15.21
#